data_AF-A0A925N8P9-F1
#
_entry.id   AF-A0A925N8P9-F1
#
_cell.length_a   1.000
_cell.length_b   1.000
_cell.length_c   1.000
_cell.angle_alpha   90.00
_cell.angle_beta   90.00
_cell.angle_gamma   90.00
#
_symmetry.space_group_name_H-M   'P 1'
#
loop_
_entity.id
_entity.type
_entity.pdbx_description
1 polymer ?
#
loop_
_entity_poly.entity_id
_entity_poly.type
_entity_poly.pdbx_seq_one_letter_code
_entity_poly.pdbx_strand_id
1 'polypeptide(L)'
;MAVAGVLGVVALAVATVCLTSGCSSLGYYAQAASGHVSLLNQARPVPEWLADETTPQPLRERLALSQRMRDFAVSELKLPDNASYRRYADLGRPAAVWNVVAAPELSLTLKTWCFPVVGCVGYRGYYDRAAAEALAAEVRTQGFEATVQSIPAYSTLGKMPGDYFSDPLLNTFIRWPEGELARLIFHELAHQVAYANGDTMFNESFATAVERIGGTRWLLEHASPEARAEYAALDARRQEFRRIAMQARGDLEAIYLRSDLGDEAKRAAKRERFASLRAEHAALKAGSWQGFAGYDAWFANANNASLGVLAAYNELVPQFERLFEREGRDFGRFYAEVKRIAALPAAERRATLAN
;
A
#
# COMPACT_ATOMS: atom_id res chain seq x y z
N MET A 1 29.76 -40.50 -27.93
CA MET A 1 29.95 -40.21 -26.48
C MET A 1 30.01 -38.72 -26.12
N ALA A 2 30.11 -37.77 -27.07
CA ALA A 2 30.18 -36.33 -26.74
C ALA A 2 28.81 -35.66 -26.46
N VAL A 3 27.71 -36.14 -27.06
CA VAL A 3 26.37 -35.53 -26.92
C VAL A 3 25.77 -35.74 -25.52
N ALA A 4 26.07 -36.87 -24.88
CA ALA A 4 25.64 -37.18 -23.52
C ALA A 4 26.31 -36.27 -22.46
N GLY A 5 27.55 -35.82 -22.72
CA GLY A 5 28.26 -34.88 -21.86
C GLY A 5 27.67 -33.46 -21.91
N VAL A 6 27.24 -33.00 -23.08
CA VAL A 6 26.62 -31.68 -23.24
C VAL A 6 25.24 -31.61 -22.57
N LEU A 7 24.41 -32.66 -22.71
CA LEU A 7 23.13 -32.75 -22.02
C LEU A 7 23.28 -32.82 -20.50
N GLY A 8 24.31 -33.53 -20.00
CA GLY A 8 24.63 -33.57 -18.57
C GLY A 8 25.09 -32.21 -18.01
N VAL A 9 25.90 -31.47 -18.77
CA VAL A 9 26.36 -30.13 -18.37
C VAL A 9 25.22 -29.09 -18.42
N VAL A 10 24.33 -29.17 -19.40
CA VAL A 10 23.14 -28.30 -19.46
C VAL A 10 22.16 -28.64 -18.33
N ALA A 11 21.91 -29.93 -18.05
CA ALA A 11 21.07 -30.34 -16.93
C ALA A 11 21.66 -29.93 -15.57
N LEU A 12 22.99 -30.03 -15.40
CA LEU A 12 23.67 -29.58 -14.20
C LEU A 12 23.68 -28.05 -14.07
N ALA A 13 23.84 -27.30 -15.18
CA ALA A 13 23.74 -25.85 -15.19
C ALA A 13 22.31 -25.37 -14.89
N VAL A 14 21.28 -26.00 -15.46
CA VAL A 14 19.87 -25.72 -15.16
C VAL A 14 19.54 -26.09 -13.70
N ALA A 15 20.03 -27.24 -13.21
CA ALA A 15 19.87 -27.62 -11.81
C ALA A 15 20.60 -26.64 -10.87
N THR A 16 21.78 -26.14 -11.25
CA THR A 16 22.53 -25.14 -10.46
C THR A 16 21.86 -23.76 -10.53
N VAL A 17 21.26 -23.38 -11.66
CA VAL A 17 20.42 -22.18 -11.81
C VAL A 17 19.11 -22.30 -11.02
N CYS A 18 18.61 -23.53 -10.82
CA CYS A 18 17.44 -23.79 -9.97
C CYS A 18 17.75 -24.01 -8.49
N LEU A 19 18.97 -24.41 -8.14
CA LEU A 19 19.48 -24.48 -6.77
C LEU A 19 20.02 -23.12 -6.29
N THR A 20 20.28 -22.20 -7.22
CA THR A 20 20.52 -20.78 -6.94
C THR A 20 19.21 -20.01 -7.07
N SER A 21 19.14 -18.82 -6.46
CA SER A 21 17.96 -17.92 -6.39
C SER A 21 17.35 -17.48 -7.74
N GLY A 22 17.82 -18.02 -8.87
CA GLY A 22 17.37 -17.73 -10.23
C GLY A 22 15.99 -18.31 -10.54
N CYS A 23 15.72 -19.60 -10.24
CA CYS A 23 14.40 -20.20 -10.54
C CYS A 23 13.28 -19.64 -9.64
N SER A 24 13.57 -19.26 -8.38
CA SER A 24 12.60 -18.59 -7.51
C SER A 24 12.30 -17.14 -7.95
N SER A 25 13.28 -16.46 -8.55
CA SER A 25 13.09 -15.13 -9.13
C SER A 25 12.28 -15.18 -10.42
N LEU A 26 12.56 -16.13 -11.32
CA LEU A 26 11.78 -16.35 -12.55
C LEU A 26 10.32 -16.71 -12.23
N GLY A 27 10.10 -17.65 -11.30
CA GLY A 27 8.75 -18.02 -10.86
C GLY A 27 7.98 -16.83 -10.27
N TYR A 28 8.66 -15.96 -9.53
CA TYR A 28 8.05 -14.74 -9.00
C TYR A 28 7.61 -13.75 -10.08
N TYR A 29 8.46 -13.49 -11.08
CA TYR A 29 8.08 -12.59 -12.18
C TYR A 29 6.98 -13.20 -13.05
N ALA A 30 7.02 -14.51 -13.28
CA ALA A 30 5.98 -15.22 -14.01
C ALA A 30 4.61 -15.12 -13.31
N GLN A 31 4.54 -15.31 -11.98
CA GLN A 31 3.26 -15.13 -11.27
C GLN A 31 2.80 -13.67 -11.27
N ALA A 32 3.72 -12.70 -11.17
CA ALA A 32 3.36 -11.28 -11.18
C ALA A 32 2.78 -10.87 -12.54
N ALA A 33 3.41 -11.29 -13.65
CA ALA A 33 2.94 -11.01 -15.00
C ALA A 33 1.60 -11.71 -15.28
N SER A 34 1.51 -13.02 -14.98
CA SER A 34 0.28 -13.80 -15.18
C SER A 34 -0.89 -13.25 -14.37
N GLY A 35 -0.64 -12.93 -13.09
CA GLY A 35 -1.66 -12.35 -12.22
C GLY A 35 -2.15 -10.99 -12.69
N HIS A 36 -1.23 -10.11 -13.13
CA HIS A 36 -1.61 -8.80 -13.67
C HIS A 36 -2.42 -8.92 -14.96
N VAL A 37 -1.99 -9.75 -15.91
CA VAL A 37 -2.73 -9.99 -17.16
C VAL A 37 -4.09 -10.62 -16.91
N SER A 38 -4.18 -11.59 -16.00
CA SER A 38 -5.45 -12.21 -15.61
C SER A 38 -6.43 -11.19 -15.02
N LEU A 39 -5.93 -10.25 -14.21
CA LEU A 39 -6.71 -9.15 -13.66
C LEU A 39 -7.22 -8.21 -14.76
N LEU A 40 -6.35 -7.81 -15.70
CA LEU A 40 -6.74 -6.92 -16.81
C LEU A 40 -7.75 -7.57 -17.76
N ASN A 41 -7.61 -8.88 -18.02
CA ASN A 41 -8.55 -9.64 -18.85
C ASN A 41 -9.96 -9.74 -18.25
N GLN A 42 -10.09 -9.60 -16.92
CA GLN A 42 -11.40 -9.55 -16.25
C GLN A 42 -12.01 -8.15 -16.25
N ALA A 43 -11.23 -7.12 -16.61
CA ALA A 43 -11.70 -5.75 -16.59
C ALA A 43 -12.53 -5.43 -17.84
N ARG A 44 -13.71 -4.86 -17.65
CA ARG A 44 -14.59 -4.32 -18.71
C ARG A 44 -14.80 -2.80 -18.52
N PRO A 45 -14.90 -1.98 -19.59
CA PRO A 45 -15.16 -0.55 -19.46
C PRO A 45 -16.39 -0.24 -18.59
N VAL A 46 -16.28 0.77 -17.73
CA VAL A 46 -17.38 1.18 -16.86
C VAL A 46 -18.65 1.56 -17.63
N PRO A 47 -18.60 2.28 -18.76
CA PRO A 47 -19.80 2.57 -19.56
C PRO A 47 -20.58 1.32 -19.97
N GLU A 48 -19.90 0.21 -20.28
CA GLU A 48 -20.57 -1.05 -20.62
C GLU A 48 -21.28 -1.67 -19.41
N TRP A 49 -20.67 -1.62 -18.22
CA TRP A 49 -21.36 -2.02 -16.97
C TRP A 49 -22.59 -1.16 -16.68
N LEU A 50 -22.51 0.15 -16.95
CA LEU A 50 -23.62 1.07 -16.72
C LEU A 50 -24.74 0.94 -17.77
N ALA A 51 -24.46 0.44 -18.96
CA ALA A 51 -25.44 0.16 -20.00
C ALA A 51 -26.10 -1.22 -19.87
N ASP A 52 -25.41 -2.18 -19.26
CA ASP A 52 -25.88 -3.54 -19.02
C ASP A 52 -27.03 -3.55 -17.99
N GLU A 53 -28.24 -3.92 -18.41
CA GLU A 53 -29.45 -3.97 -17.56
C GLU A 53 -29.35 -5.02 -16.45
N THR A 54 -28.48 -6.02 -16.61
CA THR A 54 -28.27 -7.08 -15.62
C THR A 54 -27.31 -6.69 -14.50
N THR A 55 -26.56 -5.58 -14.65
CA THR A 55 -25.68 -5.07 -13.59
C THR A 55 -26.48 -4.75 -12.33
N PRO A 56 -26.15 -5.34 -11.16
CA PRO A 56 -26.84 -5.07 -9.92
C PRO A 56 -26.84 -3.57 -9.57
N GLN A 57 -27.99 -3.04 -9.16
CA GLN A 57 -28.16 -1.62 -8.87
C GLN A 57 -27.09 -1.05 -7.91
N PRO A 58 -26.74 -1.70 -6.78
CA PRO A 58 -25.69 -1.20 -5.91
C PRO A 58 -24.34 -1.07 -6.62
N LEU A 59 -23.97 -2.01 -7.50
CA LEU A 59 -22.71 -1.91 -8.25
C LEU A 59 -22.77 -0.74 -9.25
N ARG A 60 -23.90 -0.56 -9.95
CA ARG A 60 -24.11 0.54 -10.90
C ARG A 60 -23.90 1.91 -10.22
N GLU A 61 -24.46 2.09 -9.04
CA GLU A 61 -24.31 3.32 -8.24
C GLU A 61 -22.86 3.57 -7.83
N ARG A 62 -22.16 2.52 -7.36
CA ARG A 62 -20.74 2.62 -6.97
C ARG A 62 -19.83 2.92 -8.17
N LEU A 63 -20.09 2.31 -9.32
CA LEU A 63 -19.35 2.60 -10.55
C LEU A 63 -19.59 4.03 -11.01
N ALA A 64 -20.84 4.50 -11.06
CA ALA A 64 -21.14 5.88 -11.41
C ALA A 64 -20.50 6.90 -10.45
N LEU A 65 -20.51 6.62 -9.15
CA LEU A 65 -19.83 7.43 -8.14
C LEU A 65 -18.32 7.50 -8.38
N SER A 66 -17.68 6.36 -8.66
CA SER A 66 -16.24 6.31 -8.96
C SER A 66 -15.85 7.14 -10.19
N GLN A 67 -16.73 7.22 -11.20
CA GLN A 67 -16.46 8.03 -12.38
C GLN A 67 -16.52 9.53 -12.06
N ARG A 68 -17.48 9.97 -11.22
CA ARG A 68 -17.51 11.35 -10.74
C ARG A 68 -16.26 11.71 -9.94
N MET A 69 -15.79 10.80 -9.09
CA MET A 69 -14.51 10.98 -8.37
C MET A 69 -13.34 11.08 -9.34
N ARG A 70 -13.33 10.28 -10.42
CA ARG A 70 -12.28 10.36 -11.44
C ARG A 70 -12.29 11.69 -12.19
N ASP A 71 -13.45 12.20 -12.53
CA ASP A 71 -13.58 13.48 -13.20
C ASP A 71 -13.13 14.62 -12.29
N PHE A 72 -13.54 14.60 -11.00
CA PHE A 72 -13.08 15.54 -9.98
C PHE A 72 -11.56 15.48 -9.75
N ALA A 73 -10.98 14.27 -9.72
CA ALA A 73 -9.53 14.11 -9.58
C ALA A 73 -8.77 14.84 -10.70
N VAL A 74 -9.29 14.81 -11.93
CA VAL A 74 -8.70 15.52 -13.06
C VAL A 74 -8.95 17.02 -12.97
N SER A 75 -10.20 17.45 -12.81
CA SER A 75 -10.57 18.86 -12.89
C SER A 75 -10.08 19.67 -11.70
N GLU A 76 -10.27 19.17 -10.48
CA GLU A 76 -10.03 19.91 -9.24
C GLU A 76 -8.66 19.59 -8.62
N LEU A 77 -8.26 18.32 -8.65
CA LEU A 77 -7.01 17.87 -8.01
C LEU A 77 -5.81 17.86 -8.95
N LYS A 78 -6.03 18.15 -10.25
CA LYS A 78 -5.01 18.09 -11.31
C LYS A 78 -4.25 16.75 -11.38
N LEU A 79 -4.90 15.67 -10.95
CA LEU A 79 -4.40 14.32 -11.08
C LEU A 79 -4.47 13.86 -12.56
N PRO A 80 -3.75 12.80 -12.95
CA PRO A 80 -3.63 12.42 -14.35
C PRO A 80 -4.98 12.11 -15.01
N ASP A 81 -5.17 12.73 -16.18
CA ASP A 81 -6.26 12.41 -17.11
C ASP A 81 -5.83 11.26 -18.01
N ASN A 82 -6.13 10.04 -17.56
CA ASN A 82 -5.81 8.81 -18.27
C ASN A 82 -6.87 7.73 -17.97
N ALA A 83 -6.69 6.55 -18.56
CA ALA A 83 -7.66 5.46 -18.47
C ALA A 83 -7.69 4.72 -17.11
N SER A 84 -6.86 5.08 -16.14
CA SER A 84 -6.89 4.47 -14.80
C SER A 84 -8.25 4.69 -14.15
N TYR A 85 -8.82 3.62 -13.61
CA TYR A 85 -10.13 3.54 -12.99
C TYR A 85 -11.31 3.86 -13.93
N ARG A 86 -11.13 3.69 -15.24
CA ARG A 86 -12.22 3.74 -16.24
C ARG A 86 -12.78 2.36 -16.63
N ARG A 87 -12.20 1.29 -16.07
CA ARG A 87 -12.62 -0.11 -16.24
C ARG A 87 -12.89 -0.74 -14.88
N TYR A 88 -13.72 -1.77 -14.81
CA TYR A 88 -14.00 -2.53 -13.59
C TYR A 88 -13.79 -4.03 -13.80
N ALA A 89 -13.13 -4.68 -12.83
CA ALA A 89 -12.97 -6.13 -12.74
C ALA A 89 -13.50 -6.67 -11.40
N ASP A 90 -14.29 -7.73 -11.46
CA ASP A 90 -14.66 -8.53 -10.28
C ASP A 90 -13.73 -9.73 -10.16
N LEU A 91 -12.78 -9.67 -9.22
CA LEU A 91 -11.75 -10.69 -9.06
C LEU A 91 -12.25 -11.92 -8.28
N GLY A 92 -13.48 -11.88 -7.73
CA GLY A 92 -14.00 -12.96 -6.89
C GLY A 92 -13.20 -13.23 -5.61
N ARG A 93 -12.37 -12.29 -5.18
CA ARG A 93 -11.43 -12.43 -4.05
C ARG A 93 -11.30 -11.12 -3.26
N PRO A 94 -10.81 -11.14 -2.01
CA PRO A 94 -10.84 -9.98 -1.13
C PRO A 94 -9.65 -9.02 -1.29
N ALA A 95 -8.65 -9.32 -2.12
CA ALA A 95 -7.45 -8.50 -2.30
C ALA A 95 -6.99 -8.47 -3.76
N ALA A 96 -6.41 -7.35 -4.18
CA ALA A 96 -5.75 -7.23 -5.48
C ALA A 96 -4.45 -8.03 -5.46
N VAL A 97 -3.66 -7.87 -4.40
CA VAL A 97 -2.42 -8.60 -4.13
C VAL A 97 -2.26 -8.85 -2.62
N TRP A 98 -1.40 -9.80 -2.27
CA TRP A 98 -0.95 -10.05 -0.90
C TRP A 98 0.50 -9.64 -0.77
N ASN A 99 0.76 -8.64 0.08
CA ASN A 99 2.11 -8.16 0.35
C ASN A 99 2.72 -8.90 1.54
N VAL A 100 3.90 -9.47 1.32
CA VAL A 100 4.75 -9.96 2.40
C VAL A 100 5.63 -8.81 2.87
N VAL A 101 5.59 -8.54 4.17
CA VAL A 101 6.44 -7.57 4.84
C VAL A 101 7.22 -8.30 5.92
N ALA A 102 8.50 -7.97 6.09
CA ALA A 102 9.34 -8.59 7.10
C ALA A 102 10.26 -7.57 7.78
N ALA A 103 10.60 -7.79 9.05
CA ALA A 103 11.58 -7.01 9.81
C ALA A 103 12.31 -7.93 10.81
N PRO A 104 13.58 -7.64 11.18
CA PRO A 104 14.27 -8.41 12.21
C PRO A 104 13.54 -8.35 13.57
N GLU A 105 13.69 -9.38 14.41
CA GLU A 105 12.98 -9.44 15.69
C GLU A 105 13.26 -8.29 16.66
N LEU A 106 14.42 -7.62 16.54
CA LEU A 106 14.82 -6.46 17.36
C LEU A 106 15.14 -5.23 16.51
N SER A 107 14.43 -5.06 15.38
CA SER A 107 14.49 -3.86 14.54
C SER A 107 13.15 -3.62 13.86
N LEU A 108 12.83 -2.34 13.65
CA LEU A 108 11.67 -1.90 12.87
C LEU A 108 12.03 -1.62 11.40
N THR A 109 13.30 -1.82 11.03
CA THR A 109 13.76 -1.65 9.65
C THR A 109 13.27 -2.81 8.80
N LEU A 110 12.52 -2.49 7.75
CA LEU A 110 11.96 -3.51 6.86
C LEU A 110 13.05 -4.20 6.04
N LYS A 111 12.90 -5.51 5.85
CA LYS A 111 13.58 -6.26 4.80
C LYS A 111 13.15 -5.66 3.45
N THR A 112 14.13 -5.37 2.60
CA THR A 112 13.87 -4.84 1.26
C THR A 112 13.99 -5.91 0.19
N TRP A 113 13.13 -5.83 -0.81
CA TRP A 113 13.24 -6.58 -2.06
C TRP A 113 13.49 -5.61 -3.21
N CYS A 114 14.47 -5.91 -4.06
CA CYS A 114 14.90 -5.02 -5.13
C CYS A 114 14.44 -5.51 -6.49
N PHE A 115 13.89 -4.59 -7.28
CA PHE A 115 13.34 -4.83 -8.61
C PHE A 115 14.00 -3.87 -9.62
N PRO A 116 14.22 -4.29 -10.89
CA PRO A 116 14.92 -3.48 -11.88
C PRO A 116 14.31 -2.09 -12.14
N VAL A 117 12.97 -1.97 -12.06
CA VAL A 117 12.26 -0.74 -12.45
C VAL A 117 11.92 0.15 -11.26
N VAL A 118 11.43 -0.42 -10.16
CA VAL A 118 10.92 0.35 -8.99
C VAL A 118 11.96 0.52 -7.88
N GLY A 119 13.12 -0.15 -8.00
CA GLY A 119 14.16 -0.14 -6.98
C GLY A 119 13.84 -1.09 -5.82
N CYS A 120 14.39 -0.79 -4.64
CA CYS A 120 14.20 -1.60 -3.43
C CYS A 120 13.00 -1.08 -2.63
N VAL A 121 12.07 -1.97 -2.30
CA VAL A 121 10.85 -1.64 -1.54
C VAL A 121 10.71 -2.56 -0.33
N GLY A 122 10.05 -2.06 0.73
CA GLY A 122 9.90 -2.75 2.02
C GLY A 122 8.86 -3.88 2.05
N TYR A 123 8.40 -4.33 0.89
CA TYR A 123 7.41 -5.42 0.77
C TYR A 123 7.62 -6.22 -0.52
N ARG A 124 6.99 -7.38 -0.62
CA ARG A 124 6.91 -8.15 -1.88
C ARG A 124 5.49 -8.64 -2.12
N GLY A 125 4.88 -8.18 -3.22
CA GLY A 125 3.50 -8.49 -3.58
C GLY A 125 3.34 -9.76 -4.40
N TYR A 126 2.27 -10.51 -4.12
CA TYR A 126 1.88 -11.74 -4.81
C TYR A 126 0.42 -11.70 -5.24
N TYR A 127 0.10 -12.26 -6.40
CA TYR A 127 -1.28 -12.46 -6.85
C TYR A 127 -1.89 -13.77 -6.33
N ASP A 128 -1.08 -14.64 -5.75
CA ASP A 128 -1.49 -15.87 -5.08
C ASP A 128 -1.19 -15.78 -3.58
N ARG A 129 -2.21 -15.98 -2.74
CA ARG A 129 -2.07 -15.87 -1.29
C ARG A 129 -1.18 -16.97 -0.72
N ALA A 130 -1.29 -18.21 -1.22
CA ALA A 130 -0.51 -19.32 -0.69
C ALA A 130 1.00 -19.11 -0.94
N ALA A 131 1.36 -18.54 -2.08
CA ALA A 131 2.74 -18.14 -2.39
C ALA A 131 3.25 -17.02 -1.45
N ALA A 132 2.41 -16.03 -1.11
CA ALA A 132 2.77 -15.03 -0.11
C ALA A 132 2.98 -15.66 1.28
N GLU A 133 2.09 -16.56 1.71
CA GLU A 133 2.22 -17.26 2.99
C GLU A 133 3.46 -18.17 3.03
N ALA A 134 3.78 -18.84 1.90
CA ALA A 134 4.99 -19.65 1.76
C ALA A 134 6.26 -18.80 1.92
N LEU A 135 6.33 -17.63 1.25
CA LEU A 135 7.44 -16.71 1.45
C LEU A 135 7.49 -16.21 2.90
N ALA A 136 6.35 -15.85 3.49
CA ALA A 136 6.30 -15.38 4.87
C ALA A 136 6.80 -16.45 5.85
N ALA A 137 6.49 -17.72 5.62
CA ALA A 137 7.02 -18.84 6.39
C ALA A 137 8.54 -18.99 6.19
N GLU A 138 9.02 -18.93 4.95
CA GLU A 138 10.44 -19.01 4.62
C GLU A 138 11.26 -17.92 5.34
N VAL A 139 10.85 -16.66 5.24
CA VAL A 139 11.60 -15.55 5.87
C VAL A 139 11.55 -15.63 7.40
N ARG A 140 10.51 -16.22 8.00
CA ARG A 140 10.47 -16.47 9.46
C ARG A 140 11.53 -17.47 9.90
N THR A 141 11.83 -18.49 9.08
CA THR A 141 12.94 -19.43 9.38
C THR A 141 14.32 -18.75 9.39
N GLN A 142 14.43 -17.57 8.76
CA GLN A 142 15.64 -16.75 8.70
C GLN A 142 15.74 -15.75 9.88
N GLY A 143 14.86 -15.84 10.88
CA GLY A 143 14.87 -14.97 12.07
C GLY A 143 14.14 -13.63 11.89
N PHE A 144 13.40 -13.45 10.79
CA PHE A 144 12.54 -12.27 10.62
C PHE A 144 11.16 -12.50 11.24
N GLU A 145 10.55 -11.43 11.73
CA GLU A 145 9.11 -11.36 11.88
C GLU A 145 8.50 -10.98 10.53
N ALA A 146 7.48 -11.71 10.10
CA ALA A 146 6.80 -11.44 8.84
C ALA A 146 5.29 -11.47 8.95
N THR A 147 4.63 -10.69 8.11
CA THR A 147 3.18 -10.63 7.98
C THR A 147 2.76 -10.60 6.52
N VAL A 148 1.60 -11.17 6.23
CA VAL A 148 0.95 -11.12 4.91
C VAL A 148 -0.22 -10.16 5.00
N GLN A 149 -0.19 -9.10 4.21
CA GLN A 149 -1.23 -8.07 4.18
C GLN A 149 -2.04 -8.16 2.90
N SER A 150 -3.36 -8.20 3.04
CA SER A 150 -4.29 -8.04 1.91
C SER A 150 -4.27 -6.59 1.45
N ILE A 151 -3.90 -6.37 0.19
CA ILE A 151 -3.84 -5.04 -0.41
C ILE A 151 -5.01 -4.88 -1.39
N PRO A 152 -5.86 -3.86 -1.21
CA PRO A 152 -7.08 -3.70 -2.01
C PRO A 152 -6.80 -3.19 -3.42
N ALA A 153 -5.78 -2.35 -3.61
CA ALA A 153 -5.41 -1.74 -4.89
C ALA A 153 -3.88 -1.55 -4.97
N TYR A 154 -3.37 -1.36 -6.18
CA TYR A 154 -2.00 -0.93 -6.42
C TYR A 154 -1.98 -0.04 -7.66
N SER A 155 -0.92 0.75 -7.81
CA SER A 155 -0.69 1.62 -8.97
C SER A 155 0.41 1.04 -9.87
N THR A 156 0.16 0.98 -11.18
CA THR A 156 1.21 0.74 -12.21
C THR A 156 1.99 2.00 -12.56
N LEU A 157 1.79 3.09 -11.79
CA LEU A 157 2.40 4.41 -11.98
C LEU A 157 2.02 5.08 -13.31
N GLY A 158 1.02 4.56 -14.03
CA GLY A 158 0.65 5.04 -15.37
C GLY A 158 1.76 4.84 -16.42
N LYS A 159 2.73 3.96 -16.17
CA LYS A 159 3.89 3.75 -17.05
C LYS A 159 3.65 2.72 -18.16
N MET A 160 2.55 1.98 -18.10
CA MET A 160 2.24 0.94 -19.08
C MET A 160 1.61 1.55 -20.34
N PRO A 161 1.99 1.09 -21.54
CA PRO A 161 1.52 1.68 -22.79
C PRO A 161 0.07 1.30 -23.09
N GLY A 162 -0.80 2.29 -23.31
CA GLY A 162 -2.17 2.10 -23.77
C GLY A 162 -3.19 1.87 -22.66
N ASP A 163 -4.44 2.24 -22.95
CA ASP A 163 -5.53 2.28 -21.97
C ASP A 163 -5.88 0.92 -21.35
N TYR A 164 -5.60 -0.17 -22.07
CA TYR A 164 -5.86 -1.53 -21.60
C TYR A 164 -5.06 -1.89 -20.34
N PHE A 165 -3.86 -1.33 -20.16
CA PHE A 165 -2.99 -1.63 -19.01
C PHE A 165 -3.17 -0.67 -17.84
N SER A 166 -4.13 0.26 -17.95
CA SER A 166 -4.42 1.18 -16.85
C SER A 166 -5.12 0.46 -15.70
N ASP A 167 -4.81 0.87 -14.48
CA ASP A 167 -5.27 0.22 -13.25
C ASP A 167 -6.81 0.23 -13.17
N PRO A 168 -7.52 -0.92 -13.13
CA PRO A 168 -8.97 -0.93 -13.10
C PRO A 168 -9.51 -0.72 -11.68
N LEU A 169 -10.79 -0.35 -11.60
CA LEU A 169 -11.59 -0.50 -10.38
C LEU A 169 -11.75 -1.98 -10.06
N LEU A 170 -11.71 -2.35 -8.78
CA LEU A 170 -11.78 -3.74 -8.34
C LEU A 170 -12.88 -3.97 -7.31
N ASN A 171 -13.46 -5.18 -7.30
CA ASN A 171 -14.44 -5.61 -6.29
C ASN A 171 -13.92 -5.46 -4.84
N THR A 172 -12.60 -5.46 -4.66
CA THR A 172 -11.87 -5.36 -3.39
C THR A 172 -12.06 -4.02 -2.68
N PHE A 173 -12.41 -2.96 -3.40
CA PHE A 173 -12.62 -1.62 -2.83
C PHE A 173 -13.83 -0.86 -3.38
N ILE A 174 -14.42 -1.27 -4.50
CA ILE A 174 -15.51 -0.51 -5.14
C ILE A 174 -16.71 -0.27 -4.19
N ARG A 175 -16.93 -1.17 -3.23
CA ARG A 175 -18.02 -1.14 -2.25
C ARG A 175 -17.69 -0.41 -0.95
N TRP A 176 -16.49 0.16 -0.81
CA TRP A 176 -16.12 0.91 0.39
C TRP A 176 -17.01 2.15 0.59
N PRO A 177 -17.11 2.73 1.79
CA PRO A 177 -17.77 4.01 2.01
C PRO A 177 -17.29 5.09 1.03
N GLU A 178 -18.14 6.06 0.67
CA GLU A 178 -17.82 7.08 -0.34
C GLU A 178 -16.49 7.80 -0.07
N GLY A 179 -16.29 8.29 1.15
CA GLY A 179 -15.04 8.97 1.52
C GLY A 179 -13.81 8.05 1.43
N GLU A 180 -13.96 6.77 1.76
CA GLU A 180 -12.87 5.79 1.62
C GLU A 180 -12.56 5.45 0.15
N LEU A 181 -13.58 5.38 -0.70
CA LEU A 181 -13.40 5.18 -2.14
C LEU A 181 -12.69 6.38 -2.78
N ALA A 182 -13.12 7.61 -2.48
CA ALA A 182 -12.46 8.82 -2.97
C ALA A 182 -10.99 8.85 -2.54
N ARG A 183 -10.75 8.63 -1.24
CA ARG A 183 -9.40 8.59 -0.65
C ARG A 183 -8.50 7.60 -1.42
N LEU A 184 -8.94 6.35 -1.59
CA LEU A 184 -8.15 5.33 -2.29
C LEU A 184 -7.89 5.70 -3.76
N ILE A 185 -8.90 6.15 -4.50
CA ILE A 185 -8.73 6.55 -5.90
C ILE A 185 -7.70 7.68 -6.02
N PHE A 186 -7.77 8.69 -5.15
CA PHE A 186 -6.85 9.83 -5.20
C PHE A 186 -5.43 9.44 -4.79
N HIS A 187 -5.26 8.56 -3.81
CA HIS A 187 -3.96 8.00 -3.41
C HIS A 187 -3.26 7.32 -4.57
N GLU A 188 -3.93 6.38 -5.22
CA GLU A 188 -3.30 5.56 -6.26
C GLU A 188 -3.01 6.35 -7.54
N LEU A 189 -3.83 7.37 -7.85
CA LEU A 189 -3.56 8.32 -8.94
C LEU A 189 -2.40 9.25 -8.60
N ALA A 190 -2.21 9.62 -7.33
CA ALA A 190 -1.09 10.47 -6.93
C ALA A 190 0.26 9.79 -7.22
N HIS A 191 0.37 8.47 -7.08
CA HIS A 191 1.58 7.73 -7.46
C HIS A 191 1.97 7.90 -8.95
N GLN A 192 1.02 8.23 -9.82
CA GLN A 192 1.26 8.50 -11.24
C GLN A 192 1.75 9.94 -11.49
N VAL A 193 1.67 10.83 -10.50
CA VAL A 193 2.18 12.21 -10.56
C VAL A 193 3.66 12.26 -10.23
N ALA A 194 4.07 11.65 -9.12
CA ALA A 194 5.46 11.65 -8.68
C ALA A 194 5.82 10.33 -7.99
N TYR A 195 7.02 9.84 -8.30
CA TYR A 195 7.57 8.61 -7.71
C TYR A 195 9.09 8.75 -7.54
N ALA A 196 9.55 8.64 -6.31
CA ALA A 196 10.96 8.58 -5.94
C ALA A 196 11.42 7.11 -5.89
N ASN A 197 12.34 6.73 -6.79
CA ASN A 197 12.86 5.36 -6.84
C ASN A 197 13.48 4.94 -5.50
N GLY A 198 13.08 3.78 -4.99
CA GLY A 198 13.61 3.21 -3.74
C GLY A 198 13.21 3.96 -2.45
N ASP A 199 12.28 4.92 -2.49
CA ASP A 199 11.85 5.67 -1.30
C ASP A 199 10.36 5.47 -1.02
N THR A 200 10.01 4.28 -0.50
CA THR A 200 8.64 3.92 -0.15
C THR A 200 7.99 4.95 0.76
N MET A 201 8.71 5.44 1.79
CA MET A 201 8.13 6.38 2.75
C MET A 201 7.81 7.74 2.10
N PHE A 202 8.63 8.23 1.16
CA PHE A 202 8.29 9.43 0.40
C PHE A 202 7.04 9.20 -0.47
N ASN A 203 7.01 8.10 -1.22
CA ASN A 203 5.94 7.81 -2.18
C ASN A 203 4.59 7.63 -1.49
N GLU A 204 4.52 6.82 -0.42
CA GLU A 204 3.28 6.56 0.29
C GLU A 204 2.79 7.79 1.06
N SER A 205 3.70 8.55 1.69
CA SER A 205 3.32 9.77 2.40
C SER A 205 2.86 10.89 1.44
N PHE A 206 3.44 10.99 0.24
CA PHE A 206 2.97 11.92 -0.78
C PHE A 206 1.54 11.58 -1.21
N ALA A 207 1.31 10.32 -1.60
CA ALA A 207 -0.02 9.86 -2.00
C ALA A 207 -1.04 10.01 -0.85
N THR A 208 -0.62 9.77 0.40
CA THR A 208 -1.44 9.98 1.59
C THR A 208 -1.74 11.46 1.87
N ALA A 209 -0.85 12.38 1.51
CA ALA A 209 -1.15 13.81 1.61
C ALA A 209 -2.18 14.24 0.55
N VAL A 210 -2.02 13.77 -0.69
CA VAL A 210 -2.96 14.07 -1.78
C VAL A 210 -4.35 13.48 -1.50
N GLU A 211 -4.44 12.25 -1.00
CA GLU A 211 -5.73 11.66 -0.64
C GLU A 211 -6.45 12.43 0.47
N ARG A 212 -5.71 12.99 1.45
CA ARG A 212 -6.30 13.73 2.58
C ARG A 212 -6.81 15.09 2.12
N ILE A 213 -5.98 15.81 1.37
CA ILE A 213 -6.35 17.13 0.82
C ILE A 213 -7.52 16.98 -0.15
N GLY A 214 -7.40 16.07 -1.13
CA GLY A 214 -8.41 15.84 -2.15
C GLY A 214 -9.69 15.21 -1.59
N GLY A 215 -9.57 14.24 -0.69
CA GLY A 215 -10.71 13.61 -0.01
C GLY A 215 -11.50 14.61 0.83
N THR A 216 -10.82 15.51 1.55
CA THR A 216 -11.48 16.59 2.28
C THR A 216 -12.28 17.49 1.34
N ARG A 217 -11.70 17.91 0.21
CA ARG A 217 -12.41 18.75 -0.79
C ARG A 217 -13.62 18.02 -1.38
N TRP A 218 -13.45 16.76 -1.80
CA TRP A 218 -14.55 15.94 -2.31
C TRP A 218 -15.69 15.84 -1.30
N LEU A 219 -15.38 15.54 -0.05
CA LEU A 219 -16.38 15.38 1.00
C LEU A 219 -17.14 16.69 1.27
N LEU A 220 -16.47 17.84 1.20
CA LEU A 220 -17.10 19.14 1.41
C LEU A 220 -18.01 19.56 0.25
N GLU A 221 -17.61 19.29 -0.99
CA GLU A 221 -18.25 19.82 -2.20
C GLU A 221 -19.27 18.87 -2.83
N HIS A 222 -19.08 17.55 -2.68
CA HIS A 222 -19.84 16.55 -3.43
C HIS A 222 -20.54 15.48 -2.57
N ALA A 223 -20.07 15.22 -1.36
CA ALA A 223 -20.61 14.14 -0.54
C ALA A 223 -21.86 14.55 0.26
N SER A 224 -22.74 13.59 0.53
CA SER A 224 -23.91 13.81 1.38
C SER A 224 -23.51 14.06 2.85
N PRO A 225 -24.37 14.67 3.67
CA PRO A 225 -24.15 14.76 5.13
C PRO A 225 -23.85 13.41 5.79
N GLU A 226 -24.53 12.34 5.36
CA GLU A 226 -24.36 10.99 5.88
C GLU A 226 -22.99 10.43 5.52
N ALA A 227 -22.57 10.57 4.26
CA ALA A 227 -21.24 10.14 3.80
C ALA A 227 -20.11 10.89 4.53
N ARG A 228 -20.29 12.19 4.81
CA ARG A 228 -19.35 12.98 5.63
C ARG A 228 -19.27 12.48 7.07
N ALA A 229 -20.42 12.20 7.69
CA ALA A 229 -20.47 11.69 9.07
C ALA A 229 -19.85 10.28 9.16
N GLU A 230 -20.14 9.41 8.20
CA GLU A 230 -19.55 8.07 8.12
C GLU A 230 -18.02 8.14 7.97
N TYR A 231 -17.53 8.99 7.06
CA TYR A 231 -16.08 9.19 6.89
C TYR A 231 -15.44 9.76 8.16
N ALA A 232 -16.03 10.77 8.79
CA ALA A 232 -15.51 11.35 10.03
C ALA A 232 -15.38 10.31 11.15
N ALA A 233 -16.36 9.40 11.28
CA ALA A 233 -16.29 8.31 12.25
C ALA A 233 -15.21 7.27 11.91
N LEU A 234 -14.98 6.97 10.63
CA LEU A 234 -13.91 6.07 10.20
C LEU A 234 -12.53 6.71 10.40
N ASP A 235 -12.39 7.98 10.06
CA ASP A 235 -11.14 8.73 10.19
C ASP A 235 -10.77 8.94 11.66
N ALA A 236 -11.72 9.26 12.54
CA ALA A 236 -11.46 9.33 13.98
C ALA A 236 -10.86 8.02 14.54
N ARG A 237 -11.41 6.87 14.14
CA ARG A 237 -10.86 5.56 14.54
C ARG A 237 -9.49 5.31 13.93
N ARG A 238 -9.27 5.69 12.67
CA ARG A 238 -7.98 5.59 11.98
C ARG A 238 -6.91 6.44 12.67
N GLN A 239 -7.24 7.65 13.10
CA GLN A 239 -6.34 8.52 13.83
C GLN A 239 -5.93 7.91 15.18
N GLU A 240 -6.89 7.39 15.96
CA GLU A 240 -6.59 6.70 17.22
C GLU A 240 -5.77 5.43 17.03
N PHE A 241 -6.11 4.61 16.01
CA PHE A 241 -5.31 3.45 15.60
C PHE A 241 -3.86 3.86 15.32
N ARG A 242 -3.66 4.89 14.48
CA ARG A 242 -2.33 5.38 14.10
C ARG A 242 -1.58 5.89 15.32
N ARG A 243 -2.25 6.63 16.21
CA ARG A 243 -1.65 7.19 17.43
C ARG A 243 -1.03 6.10 18.30
N ILE A 244 -1.81 5.09 18.70
CA ILE A 244 -1.30 4.04 19.60
C ILE A 244 -0.25 3.14 18.91
N ALA A 245 -0.42 2.87 17.61
CA ALA A 245 0.55 2.08 16.86
C ALA A 245 1.89 2.81 16.70
N MET A 246 1.87 4.11 16.39
CA MET A 246 3.09 4.92 16.26
C MET A 246 3.76 5.16 17.61
N GLN A 247 2.99 5.31 18.69
CA GLN A 247 3.55 5.35 20.05
C GLN A 247 4.28 4.04 20.37
N ALA A 248 3.64 2.88 20.14
CA ALA A 248 4.28 1.59 20.36
C ALA A 248 5.53 1.39 19.49
N ARG A 249 5.51 1.85 18.24
CA ARG A 249 6.70 1.86 17.37
C ARG A 249 7.84 2.67 18.00
N GLY A 250 7.58 3.90 18.45
CA GLY A 250 8.59 4.75 19.09
C GLY A 250 9.16 4.14 20.36
N ASP A 251 8.31 3.54 21.20
CA ASP A 251 8.73 2.85 22.42
C ASP A 251 9.65 1.65 22.10
N LEU A 252 9.29 0.86 21.08
CA LEU A 252 10.10 -0.29 20.63
C LEU A 252 11.43 0.14 20.00
N GLU A 253 11.42 1.21 19.21
CA GLU A 253 12.65 1.80 18.65
C GLU A 253 13.62 2.21 19.76
N ALA A 254 13.11 2.89 20.80
CA ALA A 254 13.90 3.24 21.97
C ALA A 254 14.44 1.99 22.70
N ILE A 255 13.62 0.94 22.88
CA ILE A 255 14.05 -0.34 23.50
C ILE A 255 15.19 -0.97 22.70
N TYR A 256 15.10 -0.99 21.37
CA TYR A 256 16.10 -1.64 20.52
C TYR A 256 17.44 -0.91 20.50
N LEU A 257 17.44 0.42 20.65
CA LEU A 257 18.63 1.26 20.70
C LEU A 257 19.38 1.21 22.04
N ARG A 258 18.80 0.63 23.10
CA ARG A 258 19.47 0.49 24.41
C ARG A 258 20.67 -0.45 24.33
N SER A 259 21.87 0.07 24.50
CA SER A 259 23.12 -0.71 24.49
C SER A 259 23.39 -1.45 25.80
N ASP A 260 22.75 -1.03 26.89
CA ASP A 260 22.85 -1.63 28.22
C ASP A 260 21.92 -2.84 28.41
N LEU A 261 20.99 -3.09 27.48
CA LEU A 261 20.13 -4.27 27.49
C LEU A 261 20.67 -5.35 26.54
N GLY A 262 20.81 -6.57 27.05
CA GLY A 262 21.01 -7.75 26.20
C GLY A 262 19.74 -8.14 25.42
N ASP A 263 19.89 -8.94 24.37
CA ASP A 263 18.79 -9.29 23.46
C ASP A 263 17.58 -9.92 24.18
N GLU A 264 17.80 -10.79 25.17
CA GLU A 264 16.67 -11.40 25.88
C GLU A 264 15.85 -10.38 26.69
N ALA A 265 16.52 -9.40 27.30
CA ALA A 265 15.84 -8.30 27.98
C ALA A 265 15.04 -7.44 26.99
N LYS A 266 15.58 -7.19 25.78
CA LYS A 266 14.86 -6.50 24.71
C LYS A 266 13.65 -7.31 24.22
N ARG A 267 13.77 -8.63 24.08
CA ARG A 267 12.64 -9.51 23.73
C ARG A 267 11.55 -9.49 24.81
N ALA A 268 11.92 -9.48 26.08
CA ALA A 268 10.96 -9.36 27.19
C ALA A 268 10.20 -8.03 27.14
N ALA A 269 10.92 -6.89 27.07
CA ALA A 269 10.32 -5.56 26.98
C ALA A 269 9.44 -5.41 25.72
N LYS A 270 9.85 -6.00 24.60
CA LYS A 270 9.04 -6.07 23.38
C LYS A 270 7.70 -6.78 23.61
N ARG A 271 7.72 -7.97 24.23
CA ARG A 271 6.51 -8.75 24.52
C ARG A 271 5.53 -7.94 25.39
N GLU A 272 6.06 -7.26 26.40
CA GLU A 272 5.27 -6.37 27.27
C GLU A 272 4.67 -5.20 26.50
N ARG A 273 5.45 -4.54 25.63
CA ARG A 273 4.93 -3.40 24.85
C ARG A 273 3.82 -3.81 23.88
N PHE A 274 3.95 -4.95 23.19
CA PHE A 274 2.87 -5.47 22.34
C PHE A 274 1.64 -5.92 23.14
N ALA A 275 1.82 -6.43 24.36
CA ALA A 275 0.69 -6.73 25.25
C ALA A 275 -0.06 -5.45 25.64
N SER A 276 0.67 -4.37 25.99
CA SER A 276 0.07 -3.06 26.24
C SER A 276 -0.68 -2.53 25.01
N LEU A 277 -0.09 -2.64 23.81
CA LEU A 277 -0.73 -2.18 22.57
C LEU A 277 -2.09 -2.87 22.32
N ARG A 278 -2.18 -4.17 22.60
CA ARG A 278 -3.44 -4.91 22.49
C ARG A 278 -4.46 -4.48 23.55
N ALA A 279 -4.02 -4.15 24.76
CA ALA A 279 -4.88 -3.62 25.81
C ALA A 279 -5.41 -2.21 25.49
N GLU A 280 -4.55 -1.33 24.96
CA GLU A 280 -4.93 0.01 24.48
C GLU A 280 -6.00 -0.09 23.38
N HIS A 281 -5.82 -0.99 22.42
CA HIS A 281 -6.83 -1.29 21.40
C HIS A 281 -8.15 -1.80 22.02
N ALA A 282 -8.09 -2.75 22.96
CA ALA A 282 -9.28 -3.29 23.61
C ALA A 282 -10.07 -2.20 24.36
N ALA A 283 -9.38 -1.25 25.00
CA ALA A 283 -9.99 -0.10 25.65
C ALA A 283 -10.67 0.85 24.65
N LEU A 284 -10.01 1.18 23.53
CA LEU A 284 -10.61 1.97 22.46
C LEU A 284 -11.87 1.30 21.91
N LYS A 285 -11.80 -0.02 21.64
CA LYS A 285 -12.92 -0.84 21.16
C LYS A 285 -14.11 -0.82 22.12
N ALA A 286 -13.88 -1.00 23.41
CA ALA A 286 -14.93 -0.99 24.44
C ALA A 286 -15.53 0.41 24.67
N GLY A 287 -14.75 1.47 24.45
CA GLY A 287 -15.16 2.86 24.63
C GLY A 287 -15.51 3.55 23.31
N SER A 288 -14.66 4.50 22.90
CA SER A 288 -14.93 5.45 21.81
C SER A 288 -15.28 4.80 20.46
N TRP A 289 -14.81 3.59 20.20
CA TRP A 289 -15.07 2.91 18.93
C TRP A 289 -16.41 2.16 18.90
N GLN A 290 -17.10 2.05 20.04
CA GLN A 290 -18.42 1.43 20.19
C GLN A 290 -18.47 0.01 19.63
N GLY A 291 -17.47 -0.81 19.96
CA GLY A 291 -17.39 -2.21 19.54
C GLY A 291 -16.85 -2.43 18.12
N PHE A 292 -16.46 -1.38 17.38
CA PHE A 292 -15.91 -1.54 16.03
C PHE A 292 -14.70 -2.48 16.02
N ALA A 293 -14.77 -3.54 15.20
CA ALA A 293 -13.80 -4.64 15.18
C ALA A 293 -12.85 -4.62 13.97
N GLY A 294 -12.89 -3.56 13.14
CA GLY A 294 -12.17 -3.54 11.85
C GLY A 294 -10.65 -3.61 11.97
N TYR A 295 -10.07 -3.34 13.15
CA TYR A 295 -8.63 -3.43 13.40
C TYR A 295 -8.22 -4.63 14.26
N ASP A 296 -9.18 -5.47 14.69
CA ASP A 296 -8.92 -6.62 15.59
C ASP A 296 -7.79 -7.52 15.07
N ALA A 297 -7.90 -7.92 13.80
CA ALA A 297 -6.92 -8.82 13.18
C ALA A 297 -5.52 -8.18 13.10
N TRP A 298 -5.44 -6.87 12.90
CA TRP A 298 -4.16 -6.17 12.85
C TRP A 298 -3.50 -6.16 14.23
N PHE A 299 -4.21 -5.78 15.29
CA PHE A 299 -3.65 -5.74 16.64
C PHE A 299 -3.33 -7.12 17.21
N ALA A 300 -4.15 -8.13 16.91
CA ALA A 300 -3.88 -9.50 17.31
C ALA A 300 -2.52 -9.97 16.77
N ASN A 301 -2.25 -9.68 15.50
CA ASN A 301 -1.07 -10.14 14.76
C ASN A 301 0.06 -9.11 14.64
N ALA A 302 -0.02 -7.99 15.37
CA ALA A 302 0.96 -6.91 15.28
C ALA A 302 2.36 -7.41 15.66
N ASN A 303 3.35 -7.04 14.86
CA ASN A 303 4.76 -7.36 15.02
C ASN A 303 5.63 -6.22 14.45
N ASN A 304 6.96 -6.39 14.44
CA ASN A 304 7.85 -5.34 13.93
C ASN A 304 7.61 -5.03 12.45
N ALA A 305 7.28 -6.04 11.64
CA ALA A 305 6.99 -5.86 10.22
C ALA A 305 5.72 -5.02 10.01
N SER A 306 4.64 -5.26 10.76
CA SER A 306 3.40 -4.48 10.65
C SER A 306 3.57 -3.03 11.12
N LEU A 307 4.39 -2.79 12.15
CA LEU A 307 4.71 -1.42 12.61
C LEU A 307 5.65 -0.69 11.64
N GLY A 308 6.64 -1.40 11.08
CA GLY A 308 7.58 -0.85 10.11
C GLY A 308 6.90 -0.35 8.84
N VAL A 309 5.96 -1.13 8.28
CA VAL A 309 5.21 -0.71 7.07
C VAL A 309 4.24 0.42 7.37
N LEU A 310 3.61 0.45 8.56
CA LEU A 310 2.69 1.54 8.92
C LEU A 310 3.37 2.92 8.92
N ALA A 311 4.64 2.98 9.34
CA ALA A 311 5.40 4.23 9.36
C ALA A 311 5.59 4.82 7.95
N ALA A 312 5.79 3.97 6.94
CA ALA A 312 6.02 4.41 5.56
C ALA A 312 4.87 5.29 5.01
N TYR A 313 3.64 5.05 5.44
CA TYR A 313 2.46 5.78 4.96
C TYR A 313 2.24 7.15 5.62
N ASN A 314 2.84 7.43 6.79
CA ASN A 314 2.37 8.54 7.63
C ASN A 314 3.46 9.55 8.00
N GLU A 315 4.73 9.14 8.03
CA GLU A 315 5.79 9.92 8.66
C GLU A 315 6.06 11.28 7.98
N LEU A 316 5.87 11.38 6.66
CA LEU A 316 6.09 12.63 5.92
C LEU A 316 4.81 13.38 5.52
N VAL A 317 3.63 12.90 5.91
CA VAL A 317 2.36 13.52 5.51
C VAL A 317 2.28 14.99 5.93
N PRO A 318 2.63 15.38 7.19
CA PRO A 318 2.59 16.78 7.59
C PRO A 318 3.50 17.70 6.76
N GLN A 319 4.62 17.20 6.27
CA GLN A 319 5.58 17.93 5.44
C GLN A 319 4.97 18.23 4.06
N PHE A 320 4.33 17.23 3.43
CA PHE A 320 3.64 17.43 2.16
C PHE A 320 2.43 18.36 2.29
N GLU A 321 1.66 18.25 3.38
CA GLU A 321 0.55 19.19 3.65
C GLU A 321 1.06 20.64 3.83
N ARG A 322 2.18 20.84 4.54
CA ARG A 322 2.82 22.17 4.62
C ARG A 322 3.36 22.66 3.28
N LEU A 323 3.93 21.77 2.47
CA LEU A 323 4.40 22.11 1.14
C LEU A 323 3.24 22.58 0.25
N PHE A 324 2.09 21.91 0.32
CA PHE A 324 0.88 22.32 -0.39
C PHE A 324 0.42 23.74 0.01
N GLU A 325 0.44 24.04 1.31
CA GLU A 325 0.13 25.39 1.82
C GLU A 325 1.13 26.44 1.31
N ARG A 326 2.44 26.14 1.34
CA ARG A 326 3.50 27.02 0.83
C ARG A 326 3.39 27.29 -0.66
N GLU A 327 2.94 26.30 -1.44
CA GLU A 327 2.67 26.45 -2.87
C GLU A 327 1.34 27.14 -3.17
N GLY A 328 0.69 27.72 -2.15
CA GLY A 328 -0.52 28.54 -2.30
C GLY A 328 -1.79 27.71 -2.51
N ARG A 329 -1.81 26.46 -2.04
CA ARG A 329 -2.91 25.49 -2.23
C ARG A 329 -3.23 25.21 -3.71
N ASP A 330 -2.23 25.38 -4.58
CA ASP A 330 -2.30 25.09 -6.01
C ASP A 330 -1.68 23.72 -6.30
N PHE A 331 -2.48 22.79 -6.83
CA PHE A 331 -2.02 21.43 -7.13
C PHE A 331 -0.96 21.39 -8.23
N GLY A 332 -1.01 22.28 -9.22
CA GLY A 332 -0.03 22.33 -10.30
C GLY A 332 1.37 22.68 -9.78
N ARG A 333 1.46 23.74 -8.97
CA ARG A 333 2.70 24.17 -8.31
C ARG A 333 3.19 23.11 -7.32
N PHE A 334 2.29 22.60 -6.48
CA PHE A 334 2.62 21.54 -5.52
C PHE A 334 3.20 20.31 -6.21
N TYR A 335 2.58 19.81 -7.27
CA TYR A 335 3.09 18.64 -7.99
C TYR A 335 4.40 18.91 -8.74
N ALA A 336 4.60 20.11 -9.27
CA ALA A 336 5.88 20.49 -9.87
C ALA A 336 7.02 20.41 -8.83
N GLU A 337 6.77 20.92 -7.62
CA GLU A 337 7.75 20.90 -6.55
C GLU A 337 7.99 19.49 -5.99
N VAL A 338 6.93 18.69 -5.81
CA VAL A 338 7.08 17.28 -5.40
C VAL A 338 7.89 16.49 -6.43
N LYS A 339 7.67 16.69 -7.74
CA LYS A 339 8.48 16.05 -8.80
C LYS A 339 9.95 16.46 -8.73
N ARG A 340 10.23 17.74 -8.50
CA ARG A 340 11.61 18.24 -8.31
C ARG A 340 12.27 17.56 -7.11
N ILE A 341 11.57 17.52 -5.96
CA ILE A 341 12.06 16.87 -4.74
C ILE A 341 12.27 15.37 -4.95
N ALA A 342 11.36 14.68 -5.66
CA ALA A 342 11.46 13.25 -5.93
C ALA A 342 12.73 12.88 -6.71
N ALA A 343 13.20 13.76 -7.59
CA ALA A 343 14.42 13.57 -8.39
C ALA A 343 15.73 13.75 -7.60
N LEU A 344 15.68 14.30 -6.38
CA LEU A 344 16.86 14.49 -5.53
C LEU A 344 17.38 13.17 -4.96
N PRO A 345 18.68 13.08 -4.62
CA PRO A 345 19.21 12.00 -3.78
C PRO A 345 18.45 11.89 -2.46
N ALA A 346 18.35 10.68 -1.90
CA ALA A 346 17.46 10.41 -0.75
C ALA A 346 17.71 11.33 0.46
N ALA A 347 18.97 11.60 0.81
CA ALA A 347 19.31 12.49 1.93
C ALA A 347 18.87 13.95 1.67
N GLU A 348 19.14 14.47 0.48
CA GLU A 348 18.76 15.82 0.07
C GLU A 348 17.23 15.97 -0.05
N ARG A 349 16.55 14.93 -0.54
CA ARG A 349 15.09 14.86 -0.60
C ARG A 349 14.46 15.07 0.76
N ARG A 350 14.97 14.34 1.77
CA ARG A 350 14.48 14.42 3.16
C ARG A 350 14.71 15.79 3.77
N ALA A 351 15.90 16.34 3.59
CA ALA A 351 16.24 17.68 4.08
C ALA A 351 15.38 18.77 3.40
N THR A 352 15.19 18.67 2.09
CA THR A 352 14.41 19.64 1.31
C THR A 352 12.94 19.63 1.69
N LEU A 353 12.35 18.46 1.91
CA LEU A 353 10.94 18.31 2.30
C LEU A 353 10.69 18.72 3.77
N ALA A 354 11.72 18.71 4.61
CA ALA A 354 11.58 19.11 6.01
C ALA A 354 11.42 20.63 6.19
N ASN A 355 11.99 21.42 5.27
CA ASN A 355 11.87 22.88 5.18
C ASN A 355 10.60 23.28 4.41
#